data_AF-A0A2N2KDV0-F1
#
_entry.id   AF-A0A2N2KDV0-F1
#
_cell.length_a   1.000
_cell.length_b   1.000
_cell.length_c   1.000
_cell.angle_alpha   90.00
_cell.angle_beta   90.00
_cell.angle_gamma   90.00
#
_symmetry.space_group_name_H-M   'P 1'
#
loop_
_entity.id
_entity.type
_entity.pdbx_description
1 polymer ?
#
loop_
_entity_poly.entity_id
_entity_poly.type
_entity_poly.pdbx_seq_one_letter_code
_entity_poly.pdbx_strand_id
1 'polypeptide(L)' 'MAGGKGADLLRMKIFSERYHFRINVTSTRCRFITREDQVCPGRISKCPHCSTTEGCHRSVATTFSVYFPPARLGGKPLTY' A
#
# COMPACT_ATOMS: atom_id res chain seq x y z
N MET A 1 -1.30 6.66 7.63
CA MET A 1 -0.54 7.58 6.77
C MET A 1 -0.29 6.87 5.45
N ALA A 2 -0.92 7.36 4.39
CA ALA A 2 -0.59 7.06 3.00
C ALA A 2 -0.52 8.37 2.19
N GLY A 3 -0.36 9.51 2.87
CA GLY A 3 -0.37 10.83 2.27
C GLY A 3 1.02 11.16 1.74
N GLY A 4 1.26 10.95 0.44
CA GLY A 4 2.42 11.53 -0.24
C GLY A 4 2.97 10.74 -1.42
N LYS A 5 2.77 9.42 -1.48
CA LYS A 5 3.32 8.57 -2.58
C LYS A 5 2.31 8.24 -3.68
N GLY A 6 1.12 8.85 -3.67
CA GLY A 6 0.04 8.52 -4.61
C GLY A 6 0.44 8.63 -6.08
N ALA A 7 1.21 9.67 -6.43
CA ALA A 7 1.71 9.85 -7.79
C ALA A 7 2.69 8.75 -8.22
N ASP A 8 3.58 8.31 -7.34
CA ASP A 8 4.56 7.26 -7.64
C ASP A 8 3.88 5.89 -7.78
N LEU A 9 2.87 5.63 -6.96
CA LEU A 9 2.07 4.41 -7.03
C LEU A 9 1.24 4.37 -8.32
N LEU A 10 0.68 5.51 -8.74
CA LEU A 10 0.01 5.62 -10.02
C LEU A 10 0.98 5.39 -11.19
N ARG A 11 2.18 5.97 -11.13
CA ARG A 11 3.25 5.71 -12.12
C ARG A 11 3.61 4.23 -12.17
N MET A 12 3.72 3.57 -11.02
CA MET A 12 4.03 2.13 -10.95
C MET A 12 2.91 1.28 -11.58
N LYS A 13 1.64 1.67 -11.40
CA LYS A 13 0.51 1.01 -12.07
C LYS A 13 0.60 1.15 -13.59
N ILE A 14 0.90 2.35 -14.10
CA ILE A 14 1.09 2.59 -15.54
C ILE A 14 2.24 1.73 -16.09
N PHE A 15 3.36 1.64 -15.37
CA PHE A 15 4.46 0.77 -15.75
C PHE A 15 4.12 -0.72 -15.71
N SER A 16 3.25 -1.14 -14.78
CA SER A 16 2.79 -2.53 -14.74
C SER A 16 2.07 -2.95 -16.02
N GLU A 17 1.31 -2.02 -16.62
CA GLU A 17 0.61 -2.25 -17.89
C GLU A 17 1.58 -2.25 -19.07
N ARG A 18 2.58 -1.34 -19.08
CA ARG A 18 3.58 -1.25 -20.15
C ARG A 18 4.59 -2.40 -20.17
N TYR A 19 5.04 -2.84 -18.99
CA TYR A 19 6.09 -3.85 -18.83
C TYR A 19 5.54 -5.22 -18.39
N HIS A 20 4.22 -5.36 -18.35
CA HIS A 20 3.51 -6.62 -18.06
C HIS A 20 3.93 -7.30 -16.74
N PHE A 21 4.30 -6.52 -15.73
CA PHE A 21 4.44 -7.01 -14.37
C PHE A 21 3.13 -6.79 -13.60
N ARG A 22 2.91 -7.53 -12.51
CA ARG A 22 1.68 -7.40 -11.72
C ARG A 22 1.95 -6.51 -10.52
N ILE A 23 1.01 -5.62 -10.22
CA ILE A 23 0.98 -4.84 -8.98
C ILE A 23 -0.35 -5.08 -8.26
N ASN A 24 -0.28 -5.29 -6.95
CA ASN A 24 -1.44 -5.39 -6.07
C ASN A 24 -1.32 -4.38 -4.92
N VAL A 25 -2.45 -3.79 -4.54
CA VAL A 25 -2.54 -2.84 -3.44
C VAL A 25 -3.65 -3.28 -2.50
N THR A 26 -3.30 -3.55 -1.26
CA THR A 26 -4.26 -3.91 -0.22
C THR A 26 -4.15 -2.90 0.90
N SER A 27 -5.26 -2.28 1.30
CA SER A 27 -5.30 -1.34 2.42
C SER A 27 -6.23 -1.82 3.51
N THR A 28 -5.80 -1.75 4.75
CA THR A 28 -6.60 -1.98 5.94
C THR A 28 -6.91 -0.64 6.58
N ARG A 29 -8.20 -0.32 6.72
CA ARG A 29 -8.65 0.90 7.41
C ARG A 29 -8.31 0.84 8.89
N CYS A 30 -8.14 2.00 9.52
CA CYS A 30 -8.05 2.11 10.97
C CYS A 30 -9.27 1.43 11.62
N ARG A 31 -9.04 0.41 12.47
CA ARG A 31 -10.11 -0.33 13.15
C ARG A 31 -11.05 0.51 14.02
N PHE A 32 -10.62 1.71 14.41
CA PHE A 32 -11.41 2.66 15.20
C PHE A 32 -12.28 3.59 14.35
N ILE A 33 -12.16 3.52 13.03
CA ILE A 33 -12.93 4.31 12.08
C ILE A 33 -13.82 3.34 11.31
N THR A 34 -14.94 2.94 11.92
CA THR A 34 -15.84 1.92 11.39
C THR A 34 -16.88 2.50 10.44
N ARG A 35 -17.16 3.79 10.55
CA ARG A 35 -18.15 4.50 9.75
C ARG A 35 -17.51 5.53 8.83
N GLU A 36 -18.20 5.92 7.77
CA GLU A 36 -17.69 6.90 6.78
C GLU A 36 -17.72 8.35 7.30
N ASP A 37 -18.61 8.67 8.23
CA ASP A 37 -18.71 9.98 8.90
C ASP A 37 -17.58 10.24 9.90
N GLN A 38 -16.82 9.20 10.27
CA GLN A 38 -15.72 9.31 11.22
C GLN A 38 -14.42 9.73 10.51
N VAL A 39 -13.81 10.80 11.02
CA VAL A 39 -12.58 11.38 10.46
C VAL A 39 -11.38 11.06 11.35
N CYS A 40 -10.30 10.61 10.72
CA CYS A 40 -9.01 10.48 11.41
C CYS A 40 -8.42 11.88 11.65
N PRO A 41 -7.98 12.23 12.87
CA PRO A 41 -7.37 13.54 13.13
C PRO A 41 -6.02 13.75 12.42
N GLY A 42 -5.47 12.74 11.75
CA GLY A 42 -4.24 12.81 10.94
C GLY A 42 -2.94 12.91 11.76
N ARG A 43 -3.03 13.27 13.05
CA ARG A 43 -1.90 13.39 13.98
C ARG A 43 -2.07 12.44 15.15
N ILE A 44 -1.03 11.64 15.43
CA ILE A 44 -1.07 10.61 16.50
C ILE A 44 -1.37 11.24 17.86
N SER A 45 -0.76 12.39 18.18
CA SER A 45 -1.00 13.09 19.45
C SER A 45 -2.44 13.60 19.65
N LYS A 46 -3.25 13.59 18.60
CA LYS A 46 -4.68 13.95 18.64
C LYS A 46 -5.60 12.72 18.53
N CYS A 47 -5.04 11.51 18.44
CA CYS A 47 -5.83 10.29 18.31
C CYS A 47 -6.31 9.81 19.69
N PRO A 48 -7.63 9.73 19.94
CA PRO A 48 -8.15 9.31 21.24
C PRO A 48 -7.92 7.81 21.51
N HIS A 49 -7.65 7.00 20.49
CA HIS A 49 -7.51 5.55 20.60
C HIS A 49 -6.06 5.05 20.61
N CYS A 50 -5.10 5.95 20.41
CA CYS A 50 -3.69 5.60 20.25
C CYS A 50 -2.84 6.60 21.06
N SER A 51 -2.86 6.47 22.38
CA SER A 51 -2.06 7.29 23.29
C SER A 51 -0.55 7.00 23.21
N THR A 52 -0.17 5.85 22.65
CA THR A 52 1.22 5.49 22.32
C THR A 52 1.45 5.55 20.81
N THR A 53 2.65 5.96 20.39
CA THR A 53 3.03 6.12 18.97
C THR A 53 2.71 4.87 18.14
N GLU A 54 2.94 3.70 18.71
CA GLU A 54 2.74 2.40 18.06
C GLU A 54 1.27 2.04 17.80
N GLY A 55 0.32 2.65 18.51
CA GLY A 55 -1.10 2.34 18.38
C GLY A 55 -1.64 2.66 16.99
N CYS A 56 -1.33 3.85 16.47
CA CYS A 56 -1.75 4.27 15.13
C CYS A 56 -1.04 3.45 14.04
N HIS A 57 0.25 3.15 14.22
CA HIS A 57 1.03 2.37 13.26
C HIS A 57 0.53 0.93 13.08
N ARG A 58 -0.01 0.32 14.15
CA ARG A 58 -0.60 -1.04 14.09
C ARG A 58 -2.06 -1.06 13.65
N SER A 59 -2.76 0.07 13.73
CA SER A 59 -4.21 0.11 13.48
C SER A 59 -4.57 0.27 12.01
N VAL A 60 -3.65 0.74 11.16
CA VAL A 60 -3.85 0.99 9.72
C VAL A 60 -2.64 0.50 8.94
N ALA A 61 -2.86 -0.06 7.76
CA ALA A 61 -1.77 -0.50 6.90
C ALA A 61 -2.16 -0.37 5.43
N THR A 62 -1.16 -0.14 4.58
CA THR A 62 -1.32 -0.30 3.13
C THR A 62 -0.12 -1.08 2.62
N THR A 63 -0.40 -2.22 2.00
CA THR A 63 0.61 -3.12 1.44
C THR A 63 0.60 -3.01 -0.06
N PHE A 64 1.78 -2.77 -0.63
CA PHE A 64 2.02 -2.75 -2.07
C PHE A 64 2.87 -3.97 -2.42
N SER A 65 2.39 -4.81 -3.33
CA SER A 65 3.10 -6.00 -3.78
C SER A 65 3.31 -5.93 -5.29
N VAL A 66 4.55 -6.17 -5.72
CA VAL A 66 4.92 -6.18 -7.14
C VAL A 66 5.49 -7.55 -7.48
N TYR A 67 5.05 -8.12 -8.60
CA TYR A 67 5.53 -9.39 -9.12
C TYR A 67 6.04 -9.18 -10.54
N PHE A 68 7.34 -9.43 -10.72
CA PHE A 68 7.99 -9.43 -12.02
C PHE A 68 8.04 -10.86 -12.57
N PRO A 69 7.54 -11.11 -13.79
CA PRO A 69 7.72 -12.41 -14.41
C PRO A 69 9.20 -12.68 -14.70
N PRO A 70 9.62 -13.96 -14.79
CA PRO A 70 11.00 -14.30 -15.14
C PRO A 70 11.42 -13.68 -16.47
N ALA A 71 12.67 -13.20 -16.54
CA ALA A 71 13.23 -12.72 -17.79
C ALA A 71 13.33 -13.88 -18.81
N ARG A 72 12.91 -13.65 -20.05
CA ARG A 72 13.15 -14.61 -21.14
C ARG A 72 14.52 -14.33 -21.75
N LEU A 73 15.56 -15.05 -21.33
CA LEU A 73 16.80 -15.13 -22.10
C LEU A 73 16.59 -16.20 -23.18
N GLY A 74 16.57 -15.81 -24.46
CA GLY A 74 16.53 -16.78 -25.58
C GLY A 74 15.24 -17.61 -25.70
N GLY A 75 14.08 -17.09 -25.28
CA GLY A 75 12.78 -17.71 -25.55
C GLY A 75 12.37 -18.88 -24.66
N LYS A 76 13.22 -19.32 -23.71
CA LYS A 76 12.84 -20.29 -22.67
C LYS A 76 12.71 -19.60 -21.31
N PRO A 77 11.70 -19.93 -20.50
CA PRO A 77 11.60 -19.43 -19.13
C PRO A 77 12.78 -19.99 -18.32
N LEU A 78 13.50 -19.11 -17.60
CA LEU A 78 14.48 -19.51 -16.60
C LEU A 78 13.74 -20.17 -15.43
N THR A 79 13.76 -21.49 -15.39
CA THR A 79 13.45 -22.27 -14.19
C THR A 79 14.73 -22.32 -13.35
N TYR A 80 14.66 -21.81 -12.11
CA TYR A 80 15.69 -22.01 -11.09
C TYR A 80 15.56 -23.42 -10.50
#